data_AF-A0A3M8P5A8-F1
#
_entry.id   AF-A0A3M8P5A8-F1
#
_cell.length_a   1.000
_cell.length_b   1.000
_cell.length_c   1.000
_cell.angle_alpha   90.00
_cell.angle_beta   90.00
_cell.angle_gamma   90.00
#
_symmetry.space_group_name_H-M   'P 1'
#
loop_
_entity.id
_entity.type
_entity.pdbx_description
1 polymer ?
#
loop_
_entity_poly.entity_id
_entity_poly.type
_entity_poly.pdbx_seq_one_letter_code
_entity_poly.pdbx_strand_id
1 'polypeptide(L)'
;MATIYNAIYRSNNREEIIDIFAINPKNYSEKYRNKLFCSEPNCFAKLCYVVMPGNSKRSYLRKWRNSPHNENCFHYTEEVKNGVRKHSSRTKTVMASEEQISRSLKRALELELMSEEEREKRREEDRRKRENGIRRNSGNNSSEQLSMELVTNPEELAAASDETKGSRLLTRNIDALKNGDVGKTRTVIGSFLELEHTKERMIVRVVRNSSFLDIKFEEAFFVAAPEYSDIFHLIERFAKENKQTIILATGEVRRSEDKNEFSVSVFDKAGLSVHGKRLVDLAREYSLGHFNF
;
A
#
# COMPACT_ATOMS: atom_id res chain seq x y z
N MET A 1 28.79 17.89 -2.05
CA MET A 1 28.22 18.93 -2.94
C MET A 1 29.19 20.10 -2.96
N ALA A 2 29.71 20.47 -4.12
CA ALA A 2 30.59 21.63 -4.24
C ALA A 2 29.76 22.91 -3.99
N THR A 3 30.08 23.65 -2.94
CA THR A 3 29.50 24.96 -2.64
C THR A 3 30.18 26.02 -3.49
N ILE A 4 29.41 26.78 -4.26
CA ILE A 4 29.89 27.91 -5.06
C ILE A 4 29.97 29.11 -4.11
N TYR A 5 31.10 29.82 -4.06
CA TYR A 5 31.32 30.98 -3.18
C TYR A 5 31.39 32.32 -3.92
N ASN A 6 31.65 32.31 -5.23
CA ASN A 6 31.77 33.51 -6.06
C ASN A 6 30.80 33.43 -7.24
N ALA A 7 30.26 34.57 -7.66
CA ALA A 7 29.40 34.68 -8.84
C ALA A 7 29.77 35.90 -9.68
N ILE A 8 29.55 35.81 -11.00
CA ILE A 8 29.66 36.96 -11.90
C ILE A 8 28.28 37.60 -12.00
N TYR A 9 28.19 38.88 -11.64
CA TYR A 9 27.02 39.71 -11.87
C TYR A 9 27.11 40.39 -13.22
N ARG A 10 26.11 40.17 -14.08
CA ARG A 10 26.00 40.83 -15.40
C ARG A 10 24.80 41.77 -15.43
N SER A 11 25.04 43.05 -15.72
CA SER A 11 23.98 44.03 -15.98
C SER A 11 24.41 45.05 -17.05
N ASN A 12 23.70 45.09 -18.18
CA ASN A 12 23.73 46.09 -19.26
C ASN A 12 25.07 46.85 -19.46
N ASN A 13 26.20 46.13 -19.58
CA ASN A 13 27.61 46.58 -19.78
C ASN A 13 28.58 46.53 -18.58
N ARG A 14 28.23 45.92 -17.44
CA ARG A 14 29.21 45.65 -16.36
C ARG A 14 29.19 44.18 -15.95
N GLU A 15 30.40 43.63 -15.83
CA GLU A 15 30.66 42.32 -15.23
C GLU A 15 31.46 42.53 -13.95
N GLU A 16 30.92 42.11 -12.81
CA GLU A 16 31.58 42.23 -11.51
C GLU A 16 31.56 40.87 -10.81
N ILE A 17 32.68 40.52 -10.16
CA ILE A 17 32.76 39.31 -9.32
C ILE A 17 32.23 39.66 -7.94
N ILE A 18 31.20 38.95 -7.51
CA ILE A 18 30.54 39.14 -6.22
C ILE A 18 30.78 37.90 -5.35
N ASP A 19 31.27 38.15 -4.15
CA ASP A 19 31.37 37.16 -3.07
C ASP A 19 30.03 37.04 -2.34
N ILE A 20 29.68 35.83 -1.92
CA ILE A 20 28.47 35.51 -1.14
C ILE A 20 28.33 36.37 0.10
N PHE A 21 29.43 36.70 0.77
CA PHE A 21 29.37 37.49 2.00
C PHE A 21 28.87 38.92 1.78
N ALA A 22 28.91 39.42 0.54
CA ALA A 22 28.38 40.73 0.18
C ALA A 22 26.87 40.70 -0.17
N ILE A 23 26.26 39.51 -0.28
CA ILE A 23 24.86 39.33 -0.67
C ILE A 23 23.98 39.22 0.58
N ASN A 24 22.96 40.08 0.65
CA ASN A 24 21.93 40.04 1.68
C ASN A 24 20.56 39.75 1.01
N PRO A 25 19.56 39.13 1.67
CA PRO A 25 18.31 38.72 1.04
C PRO A 25 17.52 39.87 0.39
N LYS A 26 17.59 41.07 0.99
CA LYS A 26 17.00 42.31 0.44
C LYS A 26 17.70 42.72 -0.87
N ASN A 27 19.04 42.82 -0.83
CA ASN A 27 19.86 43.16 -2.01
C ASN A 27 19.74 42.13 -3.14
N TYR A 28 19.62 40.84 -2.81
CA TYR A 28 19.44 39.78 -3.81
C TYR A 28 18.15 39.95 -4.59
N SER A 29 17.04 40.22 -3.90
CA SER A 29 15.72 40.35 -4.52
C SER A 29 15.62 41.56 -5.44
N GLU A 30 16.25 42.67 -5.05
CA GLU A 30 16.18 43.96 -5.77
C GLU A 30 17.21 44.08 -6.90
N LYS A 31 18.46 43.61 -6.69
CA LYS A 31 19.58 43.87 -7.59
C LYS A 31 20.07 42.63 -8.34
N TYR A 32 20.16 41.49 -7.67
CA TYR A 32 20.91 40.32 -8.17
C TYR A 32 20.04 39.19 -8.75
N ARG A 33 18.73 39.23 -8.55
CA ARG A 33 17.79 38.21 -9.04
C ARG A 33 17.93 38.05 -10.56
N ASN A 34 18.16 36.81 -11.00
CA ASN A 34 18.36 36.41 -12.41
C ASN A 34 19.61 36.94 -13.12
N LYS A 35 20.51 37.64 -12.40
CA LYS A 35 21.70 38.30 -12.98
C LYS A 35 23.04 37.73 -12.49
N LEU A 36 23.01 36.68 -11.66
CA LEU A 36 24.19 35.98 -11.17
C LEU A 36 24.51 34.77 -12.04
N PHE A 37 25.78 34.64 -12.42
CA PHE A 37 26.32 33.57 -13.25
C PHE A 37 27.50 32.88 -12.55
N CYS A 38 27.83 31.67 -12.99
CA CYS A 38 28.99 30.93 -12.52
C CYS A 38 30.29 31.70 -12.79
N SER A 39 31.24 31.63 -11.86
CA SER A 39 32.56 32.26 -11.96
C SER A 39 33.56 31.52 -12.85
N GLU A 40 33.24 30.29 -13.27
CA GLU A 40 34.12 29.45 -14.07
C GLU A 40 34.18 29.92 -15.54
N PRO A 41 35.37 29.83 -16.19
CA PRO A 41 35.52 30.20 -17.58
C PRO A 41 34.62 29.33 -18.47
N ASN A 42 34.00 29.95 -19.47
CA ASN A 42 33.08 29.30 -20.41
C ASN A 42 31.85 28.61 -19.77
N CYS A 43 31.46 29.05 -18.56
CA CYS A 43 30.23 28.59 -17.91
C CYS A 43 29.16 29.69 -17.87
N PHE A 44 28.04 29.49 -18.57
CA PHE A 44 26.92 30.42 -18.61
C PHE A 44 25.77 30.05 -17.66
N ALA A 45 26.04 29.19 -16.68
CA ALA A 45 25.03 28.74 -15.73
C ALA A 45 24.60 29.87 -14.81
N LYS A 46 23.29 30.09 -14.69
CA LYS A 46 22.70 31.05 -13.75
C LYS A 46 22.72 30.49 -12.33
N LEU A 47 22.90 31.36 -11.35
CA LEU A 47 22.93 31.02 -9.93
C LEU A 47 21.79 31.70 -9.16
N CYS A 48 21.32 31.05 -8.10
CA CYS A 48 20.44 31.61 -7.09
C CYS A 48 21.11 31.62 -5.71
N TYR A 49 20.82 32.68 -4.95
CA TYR A 49 21.20 32.79 -3.54
C TYR A 49 20.20 32.06 -2.66
N VAL A 50 20.68 31.15 -1.81
CA VAL A 50 19.87 30.37 -0.87
C VAL A 50 20.20 30.80 0.55
N VAL A 51 19.19 31.30 1.27
CA VAL A 51 19.29 31.67 2.67
C VAL A 51 18.93 30.47 3.53
N MET A 52 19.82 30.10 4.46
CA MET A 52 19.53 29.06 5.45
C MET A 52 18.83 29.69 6.68
N PRO A 53 17.70 29.12 7.14
CA PRO A 53 17.01 29.62 8.31
C PRO A 53 17.91 29.52 9.56
N GLY A 54 18.00 30.59 10.33
CA GLY A 54 18.75 30.65 11.60
C GLY A 54 20.21 31.11 11.52
N ASN A 55 20.84 31.19 10.33
CA ASN A 55 22.19 31.76 10.21
C ASN A 55 22.50 32.25 8.78
N SER A 56 22.57 33.57 8.57
CA SER A 56 22.94 34.18 7.29
C SER A 56 24.36 33.83 6.82
N LYS A 57 25.27 33.45 7.74
CA LYS A 57 26.64 33.02 7.43
C LYS A 57 26.74 31.64 6.80
N ARG A 58 25.65 30.86 6.77
CA ARG A 58 25.55 29.55 6.07
C ARG A 58 24.81 29.64 4.74
N SER A 59 24.62 30.86 4.22
CA SER A 59 24.05 31.05 2.89
C SER A 59 25.01 30.57 1.81
N TYR A 60 24.48 30.05 0.71
CA TYR A 60 25.28 29.53 -0.40
C TYR A 60 24.62 29.84 -1.74
N LEU A 61 25.41 29.80 -2.82
CA LEU A 61 24.91 29.90 -4.18
C LEU A 61 24.62 28.51 -4.72
N ARG A 62 23.46 28.37 -5.36
CA ARG A 62 23.02 27.14 -6.03
C ARG A 62 22.74 27.42 -7.49
N LYS A 63 22.90 26.43 -8.37
CA LYS A 63 22.44 26.53 -9.76
C LYS A 63 20.95 26.86 -9.86
N TRP A 64 20.60 27.71 -10.83
CA TRP A 64 19.23 28.03 -11.19
C TRP A 64 18.55 26.83 -11.87
N ARG A 65 17.23 26.71 -11.73
CA ARG A 65 16.48 25.61 -12.35
C ARG A 65 16.59 25.69 -13.88
N ASN A 66 16.96 24.59 -14.53
CA ASN A 66 17.13 24.47 -15.99
C ASN A 66 18.28 25.31 -16.58
N SER A 67 19.32 25.63 -15.80
CA SER A 67 20.54 26.25 -16.31
C SER A 67 21.74 25.37 -15.96
N PRO A 68 22.00 24.30 -16.73
CA PRO A 68 23.09 23.37 -16.43
C PRO A 68 24.44 24.07 -16.59
N HIS A 69 25.42 23.64 -15.79
CA HIS A 69 26.82 23.96 -16.03
C HIS A 69 27.29 23.24 -17.30
N ASN A 70 28.31 23.78 -17.96
CA ASN A 70 28.99 23.11 -19.06
C ASN A 70 29.72 21.86 -18.54
N GLU A 71 29.89 20.82 -19.35
CA GLU A 71 30.53 19.54 -18.96
C GLU A 71 31.96 19.75 -18.44
N ASN A 72 32.64 20.79 -18.93
CA ASN A 72 34.00 21.17 -18.50
C ASN A 72 34.03 22.06 -17.24
N CYS A 73 32.90 22.34 -16.61
CA CYS A 73 32.85 23.16 -15.39
C CYS A 73 33.10 22.29 -14.16
N PHE A 74 33.90 22.77 -13.21
CA PHE A 74 34.12 22.07 -11.93
C PHE A 74 32.81 21.82 -11.15
N HIS A 75 31.82 22.69 -11.34
CA HIS A 75 30.49 22.57 -10.72
C HIS A 75 29.49 21.78 -11.59
N TYR A 76 29.95 21.17 -12.69
CA TYR A 76 29.15 20.25 -13.47
C TYR A 76 28.70 19.08 -12.60
N THR A 77 27.41 18.81 -12.66
CA THR A 77 26.85 17.59 -12.13
C THR A 77 26.00 17.05 -13.26
N GLU A 78 26.32 15.85 -13.74
CA GLU A 78 25.52 15.17 -14.74
C GLU A 78 24.08 15.10 -14.21
N GLU A 79 23.17 15.80 -14.89
CA GLU A 79 21.75 15.64 -14.64
C GLU A 79 21.35 14.29 -15.22
N VAL A 80 21.51 13.23 -14.42
CA VAL A 80 20.95 11.92 -14.76
C VAL A 80 19.46 12.13 -15.00
N LYS A 81 19.06 12.09 -16.28
CA LYS A 81 17.65 12.05 -16.68
C LYS A 81 17.13 10.68 -16.24
N ASN A 82 16.76 10.55 -14.97
CA ASN A 82 16.17 9.34 -14.41
C ASN A 82 14.93 8.98 -15.23
N GLY A 83 14.99 7.89 -16.00
CA GLY A 83 13.89 7.60 -16.93
C GLY A 83 13.94 6.33 -17.77
N VAL A 84 14.75 5.31 -17.46
CA VAL A 84 14.56 3.97 -18.04
C VAL A 84 13.89 3.09 -17.00
N ARG A 85 12.59 2.83 -17.18
CA ARG A 85 11.84 1.83 -16.39
C ARG A 85 12.35 0.44 -16.76
N LYS A 86 13.30 -0.10 -16.00
CA LYS A 86 13.52 -1.55 -15.99
C LYS A 86 12.50 -2.17 -15.04
N HIS A 87 11.58 -2.95 -15.58
CA HIS A 87 10.77 -3.86 -14.77
C HIS A 87 11.71 -4.90 -14.15
N SER A 88 11.89 -4.85 -12.83
CA SER A 88 12.46 -5.99 -12.12
C SER A 88 11.41 -7.09 -12.08
N SER A 89 11.72 -8.25 -12.66
CA SER A 89 10.86 -9.44 -12.66
C SER A 89 10.93 -10.22 -11.34
N ARG A 90 11.58 -9.67 -10.30
CA ARG A 90 11.87 -10.40 -9.07
C ARG A 90 10.68 -10.29 -8.11
N THR A 91 9.82 -11.30 -8.13
CA THR A 91 8.77 -11.49 -7.13
C THR A 91 9.40 -11.87 -5.80
N LYS A 92 9.09 -11.15 -4.71
CA LYS A 92 9.45 -11.57 -3.35
C LYS A 92 8.21 -12.13 -2.66
N THR A 93 8.30 -13.34 -2.15
CA THR A 93 7.25 -13.93 -1.32
C THR A 93 7.39 -13.41 0.11
N VAL A 94 6.30 -12.89 0.67
CA VAL A 94 6.24 -12.32 2.01
C VAL A 94 5.05 -12.92 2.76
N MET A 95 5.28 -13.32 4.01
CA MET A 95 4.21 -13.87 4.86
C MET A 95 3.24 -12.75 5.29
N ALA A 96 1.94 -13.03 5.25
CA ALA A 96 0.94 -12.12 5.80
C ALA A 96 0.93 -12.18 7.33
N SER A 97 1.05 -11.04 8.01
CA SER A 97 0.96 -11.01 9.48
C SER A 97 -0.50 -11.05 9.98
N GLU A 98 -0.74 -11.58 11.17
CA GLU A 98 -2.07 -11.61 11.80
C GLU A 98 -2.74 -10.22 11.85
N GLU A 99 -1.95 -9.17 12.10
CA GLU A 99 -2.43 -7.79 12.09
C GLU A 99 -2.85 -7.33 10.69
N GLN A 100 -2.15 -7.74 9.64
CA GLN A 100 -2.50 -7.41 8.26
C GLN A 100 -3.80 -8.11 7.87
N ILE A 101 -3.95 -9.38 8.26
CA ILE A 101 -5.18 -10.17 8.04
C ILE A 101 -6.35 -9.49 8.76
N SER A 102 -6.19 -9.21 10.06
CA SER A 102 -7.23 -8.55 10.87
C SER A 102 -7.62 -7.17 10.31
N ARG A 103 -6.65 -6.38 9.84
CA ARG A 103 -6.91 -5.09 9.18
C ARG A 103 -7.62 -5.26 7.83
N SER A 104 -7.32 -6.31 7.08
CA SER A 104 -8.00 -6.61 5.82
C SER A 104 -9.48 -6.94 6.06
N LEU A 105 -9.75 -7.83 7.02
CA LEU A 105 -11.12 -8.23 7.39
C LEU A 105 -11.96 -7.06 7.89
N LYS A 106 -11.41 -6.22 8.78
CA LYS A 106 -12.13 -5.02 9.26
C LYS A 106 -12.50 -4.06 8.13
N ARG A 107 -11.55 -3.76 7.23
CA ARG A 107 -11.82 -2.90 6.06
C ARG A 107 -12.83 -3.52 5.11
N ALA A 108 -12.77 -4.83 4.92
CA ALA A 108 -13.69 -5.57 4.07
C ALA A 108 -15.13 -5.48 4.61
N LEU A 109 -15.30 -5.62 5.93
CA LEU A 109 -16.60 -5.44 6.58
C LEU A 109 -17.10 -3.99 6.49
N GLU A 110 -16.25 -3.00 6.79
CA GLU A 110 -16.61 -1.59 6.62
C GLU A 110 -17.08 -1.30 5.19
N LEU A 111 -16.41 -1.87 4.18
CA LEU A 111 -16.82 -1.74 2.79
C LEU A 111 -18.19 -2.35 2.51
N GLU A 112 -18.50 -3.48 3.12
CA GLU A 112 -19.78 -4.16 2.94
C GLU A 112 -20.93 -3.40 3.62
N LEU A 113 -20.69 -2.82 4.81
CA LEU A 113 -21.69 -2.09 5.58
C LEU A 113 -21.93 -0.64 5.10
N MET A 114 -21.00 -0.03 4.37
CA MET A 114 -21.18 1.32 3.82
C MET A 114 -22.33 1.38 2.81
N SER A 115 -23.14 2.45 2.90
CA SER A 115 -24.20 2.74 1.95
C SER A 115 -23.65 3.06 0.56
N GLU A 116 -24.47 2.92 -0.48
CA GLU A 116 -24.05 3.22 -1.87
C GLU A 116 -23.62 4.68 -2.03
N GLU A 117 -24.29 5.61 -1.36
CA GLU A 117 -23.94 7.04 -1.37
C GLU A 117 -22.57 7.32 -0.75
N GLU A 118 -22.21 6.64 0.34
CA GLU A 118 -20.88 6.76 0.95
C GLU A 118 -19.79 6.11 0.09
N ARG A 119 -20.11 4.99 -0.57
CA ARG A 119 -19.21 4.34 -1.53
C ARG A 119 -18.89 5.25 -2.70
N GLU A 120 -19.87 5.97 -3.25
CA GLU A 120 -19.65 6.93 -4.33
C GLU A 120 -18.83 8.14 -3.89
N LYS A 121 -19.15 8.74 -2.74
CA LYS A 121 -18.36 9.86 -2.17
C LYS A 121 -16.90 9.47 -1.97
N ARG A 122 -16.64 8.26 -1.46
CA ARG A 122 -15.28 7.75 -1.27
C ARG A 122 -14.55 7.49 -2.58
N ARG A 123 -15.23 6.95 -3.59
CA ARG A 123 -14.67 6.80 -4.95
C ARG A 123 -14.32 8.14 -5.57
N GLU A 124 -15.18 9.14 -5.40
CA GLU A 124 -14.94 10.49 -5.93
C GLU A 124 -13.81 11.20 -5.19
N GLU A 125 -13.72 11.06 -3.86
CA GLU A 125 -12.57 11.54 -3.10
C GLU A 125 -11.26 10.87 -3.52
N ASP A 126 -11.27 9.55 -3.72
CA ASP A 126 -10.09 8.81 -4.18
C ASP A 126 -9.70 9.21 -5.60
N ARG A 127 -10.68 9.45 -6.49
CA ARG A 127 -10.45 10.00 -7.83
C ARG A 127 -9.81 11.38 -7.74
N ARG A 128 -10.37 12.28 -6.94
CA ARG A 128 -9.83 13.64 -6.72
C ARG A 128 -8.43 13.61 -6.11
N LYS A 129 -8.15 12.69 -5.18
CA LYS A 129 -6.81 12.49 -4.59
C LYS A 129 -5.82 11.97 -5.62
N ARG A 130 -6.22 11.02 -6.49
CA ARG A 130 -5.37 10.52 -7.59
C ARG A 130 -5.07 11.62 -8.60
N GLU A 131 -6.07 12.37 -9.03
CA GLU A 131 -5.89 13.49 -9.97
C GLU A 131 -4.97 14.56 -9.40
N ASN A 132 -5.12 14.90 -8.11
CA ASN A 132 -4.22 15.83 -7.42
C ASN A 132 -2.82 15.26 -7.18
N GLY A 133 -2.70 13.95 -6.95
CA GLY A 133 -1.43 13.24 -6.81
C GLY A 133 -0.64 13.18 -8.12
N ILE A 134 -1.31 12.93 -9.25
CA ILE A 134 -0.71 12.95 -10.59
C ILE A 134 -0.19 14.35 -10.93
N ARG A 135 -0.93 15.40 -10.57
CA ARG A 135 -0.50 16.79 -10.76
C ARG A 135 0.70 17.18 -9.88
N ARG A 136 0.84 16.60 -8.68
CA ARG A 136 1.97 16.86 -7.76
C ARG A 136 3.21 16.01 -8.05
N ASN A 137 3.03 14.78 -8.56
CA ASN A 137 4.10 13.81 -8.86
C ASN A 137 4.32 13.60 -10.37
N SER A 138 4.18 14.66 -11.17
CA SER A 138 4.55 14.65 -12.61
C SER A 138 6.06 14.44 -12.87
N GLY A 139 6.87 14.20 -11.83
CA GLY A 139 8.21 13.63 -11.98
C GLY A 139 8.13 12.11 -11.94
N ASN A 140 8.59 11.45 -13.01
CA ASN A 140 8.73 9.99 -13.07
C ASN A 140 9.73 9.52 -11.99
N ASN A 141 9.26 9.36 -10.75
CA ASN A 141 10.00 8.67 -9.71
C ASN A 141 9.98 7.18 -10.05
N SER A 142 11.05 6.68 -10.65
CA SER A 142 11.31 5.25 -10.83
C SER A 142 11.79 4.66 -9.51
N SER A 143 10.85 4.27 -8.64
CA SER A 143 11.18 3.22 -7.67
C SER A 143 11.04 1.87 -8.38
N GLU A 144 12.03 0.99 -8.22
CA GLU A 144 11.86 -0.42 -8.52
C GLU A 144 10.68 -0.93 -7.68
N GLN A 145 9.54 -1.17 -8.32
CA GLN A 145 8.43 -1.85 -7.67
C GLN A 145 8.74 -3.34 -7.69
N LEU A 146 9.31 -3.84 -6.60
CA LEU A 146 9.32 -5.26 -6.29
C LEU A 146 7.85 -5.72 -6.21
N SER A 147 7.45 -6.67 -7.04
CA SER A 147 6.17 -7.36 -6.89
C SER A 147 6.28 -8.27 -5.67
N MET A 148 5.49 -8.00 -4.64
CA MET A 148 5.43 -8.86 -3.45
C MET A 148 4.23 -9.78 -3.55
N GLU A 149 4.44 -11.07 -3.40
CA GLU A 149 3.39 -12.08 -3.30
C GLU A 149 3.16 -12.40 -1.83
N LEU A 150 1.92 -12.25 -1.37
CA LEU A 150 1.53 -12.55 0.00
C LEU A 150 1.08 -13.98 0.08
N VAL A 151 1.61 -14.70 1.07
CA VAL A 151 1.28 -16.09 1.31
C VAL A 151 0.89 -16.30 2.77
N THR A 152 -0.10 -17.16 2.96
CA THR A 152 -0.61 -17.61 4.27
C THR A 152 -0.38 -19.11 4.52
N ASN A 153 0.04 -19.85 3.50
CA ASN A 153 0.33 -21.28 3.61
C ASN A 153 1.68 -21.49 4.31
N PRO A 154 1.74 -22.28 5.41
CA PRO A 154 2.98 -22.56 6.12
C PRO A 154 4.00 -23.37 5.31
N GLU A 155 3.60 -24.12 4.29
CA GLU A 155 4.56 -24.89 3.45
C GLU A 155 5.38 -23.98 2.53
N GLU A 156 4.82 -22.84 2.14
CA GLU A 156 5.46 -21.83 1.31
C GLU A 156 6.35 -20.86 2.12
N LEU A 157 6.40 -21.00 3.46
CA LEU A 157 7.31 -20.21 4.32
C LEU A 157 8.77 -20.39 3.94
N ALA A 158 9.17 -21.58 3.48
CA ALA A 158 10.57 -21.89 3.17
C ALA A 158 11.16 -20.99 2.07
N ALA A 159 10.30 -20.35 1.26
CA ALA A 159 10.67 -19.42 0.21
C ALA A 159 10.40 -17.94 0.57
N ALA A 160 9.79 -17.66 1.72
CA ALA A 160 9.41 -16.30 2.13
C ALA A 160 10.56 -15.57 2.83
N SER A 161 10.76 -14.29 2.52
CA SER A 161 11.76 -13.45 3.20
C SER A 161 11.12 -12.70 4.39
N ASP A 162 11.70 -12.82 5.59
CA ASP A 162 11.20 -12.23 6.84
C ASP A 162 11.20 -10.68 6.90
N GLU A 163 11.97 -10.01 6.03
CA GLU A 163 12.40 -8.63 6.29
C GLU A 163 11.61 -7.50 5.61
N THR A 164 10.39 -7.72 5.13
CA THR A 164 9.62 -6.61 4.52
C THR A 164 8.23 -6.45 5.09
N LYS A 165 7.84 -5.18 5.34
CA LYS A 165 6.44 -4.78 5.55
C LYS A 165 5.62 -5.39 4.41
N GLY A 166 4.87 -6.44 4.70
CA GLY A 166 4.04 -7.12 3.72
C GLY A 166 3.15 -6.11 2.97
N SER A 167 2.93 -6.39 1.69
CA SER A 167 2.03 -5.60 0.87
C SER A 167 0.60 -5.67 1.43
N ARG A 168 -0.33 -4.88 0.88
CA ARG A 168 -1.72 -4.90 1.34
C ARG A 168 -2.42 -6.16 0.84
N LEU A 169 -3.03 -6.93 1.73
CA LEU A 169 -3.95 -8.01 1.35
C LEU A 169 -5.11 -7.45 0.53
N LEU A 170 -5.33 -8.07 -0.63
CA LEU A 170 -6.36 -7.65 -1.57
C LEU A 170 -7.69 -8.34 -1.22
N THR A 171 -8.73 -7.52 -1.05
CA THR A 171 -10.09 -7.98 -0.83
C THR A 171 -10.80 -8.20 -2.16
N ARG A 172 -11.49 -9.33 -2.31
CA ARG A 172 -12.32 -9.69 -3.46
C ARG A 172 -13.68 -10.17 -2.99
N ASN A 173 -14.72 -9.74 -3.68
CA ASN A 173 -16.03 -10.36 -3.53
C ASN A 173 -16.05 -11.70 -4.27
N ILE A 174 -16.91 -12.63 -3.85
CA ILE A 174 -17.02 -13.97 -4.46
C ILE A 174 -17.35 -13.87 -5.95
N ASP A 175 -18.26 -12.97 -6.33
CA ASP A 175 -18.68 -12.71 -7.71
C ASP A 175 -17.56 -12.11 -8.60
N ALA A 176 -16.52 -11.55 -7.98
CA ALA A 176 -15.41 -10.90 -8.67
C ALA A 176 -14.14 -11.75 -8.74
N LEU A 177 -14.18 -13.01 -8.26
CA LEU A 177 -13.06 -13.94 -8.35
C LEU A 177 -12.82 -14.38 -9.79
N LYS A 178 -11.54 -14.44 -10.18
CA LYS A 178 -11.10 -14.81 -11.53
C LYS A 178 -10.02 -15.88 -11.47
N ASN A 179 -9.78 -16.57 -12.58
CA ASN A 179 -8.72 -17.58 -12.70
C ASN A 179 -7.32 -17.04 -12.34
N GLY A 180 -7.06 -15.73 -12.52
CA GLY A 180 -5.80 -15.10 -12.13
C GLY A 180 -5.60 -14.89 -10.62
N ASP A 181 -6.62 -15.17 -9.81
CA ASP A 181 -6.55 -15.15 -8.35
C ASP A 181 -6.27 -16.55 -7.75
N VAL A 182 -6.33 -17.62 -8.56
CA VAL A 182 -5.97 -18.98 -8.11
C VAL A 182 -4.50 -19.03 -7.71
N GLY A 183 -4.21 -19.68 -6.57
CA GLY A 183 -2.88 -19.77 -5.95
C GLY A 183 -2.47 -18.52 -5.16
N LYS A 184 -3.33 -17.49 -5.06
CA LYS A 184 -3.00 -16.24 -4.34
C LYS A 184 -3.77 -16.13 -3.05
N THR A 185 -3.14 -15.56 -2.02
CA THR A 185 -3.84 -15.18 -0.79
C THR A 185 -4.77 -13.98 -1.06
N ARG A 186 -6.06 -14.16 -0.76
CA ARG A 186 -7.11 -13.14 -0.90
C ARG A 186 -8.03 -13.12 0.31
N THR A 187 -8.56 -11.94 0.62
CA THR A 187 -9.68 -11.82 1.56
C THR A 187 -10.98 -11.86 0.78
N VAL A 188 -11.83 -12.83 1.06
CA VAL A 188 -13.15 -13.04 0.44
C VAL A 188 -14.29 -12.60 1.35
N ILE A 189 -15.38 -12.14 0.76
CA ILE A 189 -16.60 -11.70 1.46
C ILE A 189 -17.82 -12.39 0.84
N GLY A 190 -18.64 -13.02 1.68
CA GLY A 190 -19.92 -13.60 1.29
C GLY A 190 -20.94 -13.64 2.43
N SER A 191 -22.18 -14.01 2.10
CA SER A 191 -23.20 -14.31 3.09
C SER A 191 -23.17 -15.80 3.43
N PHE A 192 -23.36 -16.13 4.71
CA PHE A 192 -23.43 -17.52 5.16
C PHE A 192 -24.59 -18.27 4.49
N LEU A 193 -24.34 -19.50 4.03
CA LEU A 193 -25.36 -20.38 3.47
C LEU A 193 -25.51 -21.66 4.30
N GLU A 194 -24.44 -22.45 4.39
CA GLU A 194 -24.43 -23.75 5.07
C GLU A 194 -23.06 -24.05 5.68
N LEU A 195 -23.04 -24.86 6.72
CA LEU A 195 -21.83 -25.39 7.36
C LEU A 195 -21.85 -26.91 7.21
N GLU A 196 -20.82 -27.47 6.59
CA GLU A 196 -20.57 -28.90 6.55
C GLU A 196 -19.51 -29.24 7.59
N HIS A 197 -19.93 -30.01 8.59
CA HIS A 197 -19.07 -30.48 9.68
C HIS A 197 -18.80 -31.97 9.52
N THR A 198 -17.63 -32.33 9.00
CA THR A 198 -17.14 -33.72 9.00
C THR A 198 -16.01 -33.86 10.04
N LYS A 199 -15.82 -35.05 10.62
CA LYS A 199 -14.78 -35.32 11.63
C LYS A 199 -13.36 -34.87 11.22
N GLU A 200 -13.10 -34.81 9.91
CA GLU A 200 -11.79 -34.48 9.35
C GLU A 200 -11.78 -33.13 8.60
N ARG A 201 -12.95 -32.55 8.31
CA ARG A 201 -13.05 -31.37 7.43
C ARG A 201 -14.22 -30.48 7.85
N MET A 202 -13.90 -29.20 8.03
CA MET A 202 -14.90 -28.14 8.19
C MET A 202 -14.98 -27.35 6.89
N ILE A 203 -16.18 -27.20 6.34
CA ILE A 203 -16.43 -26.40 5.15
C ILE A 203 -17.56 -25.43 5.45
N VAL A 204 -17.30 -24.13 5.28
CA VAL A 204 -18.33 -23.09 5.36
C VAL A 204 -18.64 -22.63 3.95
N ARG A 205 -19.87 -22.85 3.50
CA ARG A 205 -20.32 -22.38 2.19
C ARG A 205 -20.91 -20.99 2.30
N VAL A 206 -20.48 -20.13 1.41
CA VAL A 206 -20.92 -18.74 1.34
C VAL A 206 -21.44 -18.40 -0.06
N VAL A 207 -22.40 -17.47 -0.12
CA VAL A 207 -23.07 -17.05 -1.34
C VAL A 207 -23.07 -15.54 -1.50
N ARG A 208 -22.94 -15.06 -2.74
CA ARG A 208 -23.15 -13.66 -3.11
C ARG A 208 -23.55 -13.57 -4.58
N ASN A 209 -24.64 -12.86 -4.90
CA ASN A 209 -25.10 -12.61 -6.28
C ASN A 209 -25.09 -13.89 -7.15
N SER A 210 -25.64 -14.99 -6.63
CA SER A 210 -25.70 -16.32 -7.27
C SER A 210 -24.37 -17.04 -7.47
N SER A 211 -23.26 -16.50 -6.96
CA SER A 211 -21.96 -17.16 -6.94
C SER A 211 -21.72 -17.81 -5.58
N PHE A 212 -21.27 -19.06 -5.59
CA PHE A 212 -20.96 -19.85 -4.39
C PHE A 212 -19.46 -19.99 -4.21
N LEU A 213 -19.03 -20.11 -2.96
CA LEU A 213 -17.64 -20.35 -2.58
C LEU A 213 -17.59 -21.22 -1.33
N ASP A 214 -16.75 -22.26 -1.37
CA ASP A 214 -16.49 -23.13 -0.23
C ASP A 214 -15.23 -22.62 0.52
N ILE A 215 -15.39 -22.27 1.80
CA ILE A 215 -14.27 -21.92 2.69
C ILE A 215 -13.87 -23.19 3.42
N LYS A 216 -12.65 -23.67 3.16
CA LYS A 216 -12.10 -24.90 3.72
C LYS A 216 -11.05 -24.56 4.78
N PHE A 217 -11.10 -25.25 5.91
CA PHE A 217 -10.11 -25.10 6.98
C PHE A 217 -9.14 -26.27 6.93
N GLU A 218 -7.86 -25.98 6.75
CA GLU A 218 -6.79 -26.98 6.65
C GLU A 218 -6.32 -27.40 8.05
N GLU A 219 -5.63 -28.54 8.18
CA GLU A 219 -5.14 -29.04 9.48
C GLU A 219 -4.28 -28.01 10.24
N ALA A 220 -3.47 -27.23 9.51
CA ALA A 220 -2.67 -26.15 10.07
C ALA A 220 -3.50 -25.11 10.84
N PHE A 221 -4.74 -24.86 10.41
CA PHE A 221 -5.67 -23.97 11.11
C PHE A 221 -6.04 -24.53 12.49
N PHE A 222 -6.37 -25.82 12.56
CA PHE A 222 -6.74 -26.47 13.83
C PHE A 222 -5.55 -26.64 14.77
N VAL A 223 -4.33 -26.77 14.23
CA VAL A 223 -3.11 -26.72 15.04
C VAL A 223 -2.90 -25.32 15.61
N ALA A 224 -3.15 -24.27 14.83
CA ALA A 224 -2.99 -22.88 15.26
C ALA A 224 -4.10 -22.38 16.22
N ALA A 225 -5.30 -22.95 16.11
CA ALA A 225 -6.43 -22.66 16.99
C ALA A 225 -7.29 -23.90 17.28
N PRO A 226 -6.83 -24.78 18.18
CA PRO A 226 -7.58 -25.98 18.59
C PRO A 226 -8.97 -25.64 19.12
N GLU A 227 -9.12 -24.49 19.77
CA GLU A 227 -10.36 -24.01 20.37
C GLU A 227 -11.48 -23.76 19.35
N TYR A 228 -11.17 -23.66 18.04
CA TYR A 228 -12.19 -23.42 17.01
C TYR A 228 -12.99 -24.67 16.67
N SER A 229 -12.41 -25.87 16.84
CA SER A 229 -13.03 -27.15 16.48
C SER A 229 -14.43 -27.33 17.05
N ASP A 230 -14.60 -27.01 18.34
CA ASP A 230 -15.85 -27.22 19.05
C ASP A 230 -16.86 -26.07 18.90
N ILE A 231 -16.46 -24.90 18.37
CA ILE A 231 -17.29 -23.67 18.36
C ILE A 231 -17.79 -23.28 16.97
N PHE A 232 -17.48 -24.03 15.90
CA PHE A 232 -17.98 -23.75 14.55
C PHE A 232 -19.51 -23.79 14.43
N HIS A 233 -20.19 -24.60 15.25
CA HIS A 233 -21.65 -24.65 15.30
C HIS A 233 -22.28 -23.30 15.69
N LEU A 234 -21.52 -22.40 16.33
CA LEU A 234 -22.00 -21.05 16.67
C LEU A 234 -22.22 -20.17 15.44
N ILE A 235 -21.56 -20.45 14.31
CA ILE A 235 -21.79 -19.71 13.06
C ILE A 235 -23.23 -19.94 12.60
N GLU A 236 -23.69 -21.20 12.59
CA GLU A 236 -25.07 -21.54 12.22
C GLU A 236 -26.07 -20.89 13.17
N ARG A 237 -25.80 -20.94 14.47
CA ARG A 237 -26.66 -20.31 15.48
C ARG A 237 -26.76 -18.80 15.24
N PHE A 238 -25.63 -18.14 15.07
CA PHE A 238 -25.57 -16.70 14.79
C PHE A 238 -26.28 -16.35 13.47
N ALA A 239 -26.18 -17.19 12.45
CA ALA A 239 -26.89 -17.01 11.18
C ALA A 239 -28.40 -17.26 11.27
N LYS A 240 -28.88 -18.10 12.20
CA LYS A 240 -30.32 -18.26 12.46
C LYS A 240 -30.89 -17.04 13.18
N GLU A 241 -30.13 -16.45 14.09
CA GLU A 241 -30.55 -15.28 14.87
C GLU A 241 -30.47 -13.97 14.07
N ASN A 242 -29.59 -13.90 13.06
CA ASN A 242 -29.37 -12.71 12.24
C ASN A 242 -29.76 -12.95 10.77
N LYS A 243 -30.66 -12.13 10.22
CA LYS A 243 -31.19 -12.28 8.83
C LYS A 243 -30.12 -12.26 7.73
N GLN A 244 -28.94 -11.69 7.98
CA GLN A 244 -27.85 -11.65 7.01
C GLN A 244 -26.49 -11.70 7.71
N THR A 245 -25.93 -12.90 7.85
CA THR A 245 -24.59 -13.08 8.41
C THR A 245 -23.54 -12.97 7.32
N ILE A 246 -22.64 -11.98 7.46
CA ILE A 246 -21.50 -11.78 6.58
C ILE A 246 -20.34 -12.62 7.10
N ILE A 247 -19.79 -13.47 6.24
CA ILE A 247 -18.59 -14.25 6.51
C ILE A 247 -17.44 -13.64 5.71
N LEU A 248 -16.34 -13.39 6.41
CA LEU A 248 -15.10 -12.92 5.82
C LEU A 248 -14.01 -13.94 6.09
N ALA A 249 -13.32 -14.36 5.04
CA ALA A 249 -12.20 -15.30 5.15
C ALA A 249 -10.97 -14.77 4.40
N THR A 250 -9.78 -15.02 4.92
CA THR A 250 -8.51 -14.77 4.24
C THR A 250 -7.75 -16.07 4.14
N GLY A 251 -7.39 -16.43 2.91
CA GLY A 251 -6.72 -17.68 2.62
C GLY A 251 -6.29 -17.77 1.16
N GLU A 252 -5.74 -18.91 0.79
CA GLU A 252 -5.32 -19.20 -0.58
C GLU A 252 -6.54 -19.57 -1.42
N VAL A 253 -6.72 -18.90 -2.57
CA VAL A 253 -7.81 -19.24 -3.50
C VAL A 253 -7.40 -20.45 -4.32
N ARG A 254 -8.17 -21.52 -4.23
CA ARG A 254 -8.05 -22.73 -5.04
C ARG A 254 -9.27 -22.88 -5.94
N ARG A 255 -9.15 -23.73 -6.95
CA ARG A 255 -10.27 -24.15 -7.76
C ARG A 255 -10.62 -25.58 -7.36
N SER A 256 -11.88 -25.84 -7.04
CA SER A 256 -12.34 -27.20 -6.78
C SER A 256 -12.56 -27.89 -8.12
N GLU A 257 -11.87 -29.01 -8.35
CA GLU A 257 -12.03 -29.81 -9.57
C GLU A 257 -13.45 -30.39 -9.68
N ASP A 258 -14.06 -30.75 -8.54
CA ASP A 258 -15.36 -31.44 -8.49
C ASP A 258 -16.57 -30.57 -8.87
N LYS A 259 -16.60 -29.30 -8.43
CA LYS A 259 -17.75 -28.40 -8.61
C LYS A 259 -17.50 -27.32 -9.66
N ASN A 260 -16.26 -27.21 -10.17
CA ASN A 260 -15.80 -26.09 -10.99
C ASN A 260 -16.00 -24.71 -10.32
N GLU A 261 -16.15 -24.70 -8.99
CA GLU A 261 -16.31 -23.50 -8.16
C GLU A 261 -14.96 -23.11 -7.53
N PHE A 262 -14.84 -21.85 -7.11
CA PHE A 262 -13.69 -21.43 -6.31
C PHE A 262 -13.83 -21.94 -4.88
N SER A 263 -12.70 -22.20 -4.23
CA SER A 263 -12.63 -22.50 -2.81
C SER A 263 -11.52 -21.68 -2.16
N VAL A 264 -11.61 -21.39 -0.87
CA VAL A 264 -10.54 -20.71 -0.13
C VAL A 264 -10.07 -21.61 0.99
N SER A 265 -8.77 -21.96 0.98
CA SER A 265 -8.12 -22.69 2.07
C SER A 265 -7.60 -21.70 3.11
N VAL A 266 -8.10 -21.80 4.34
CA VAL A 266 -7.71 -20.95 5.47
C VAL A 266 -6.76 -21.73 6.37
N PHE A 267 -5.61 -21.11 6.68
CA PHE A 267 -4.52 -21.71 7.47
C PHE A 267 -4.31 -21.02 8.82
N ASP A 268 -4.68 -19.74 8.94
CA ASP A 268 -4.44 -18.92 10.12
C ASP A 268 -5.77 -18.67 10.86
N LYS A 269 -5.77 -18.76 12.19
CA LYS A 269 -6.88 -18.43 13.07
C LYS A 269 -7.43 -17.01 12.87
N ALA A 270 -6.55 -16.05 12.54
CA ALA A 270 -6.94 -14.68 12.24
C ALA A 270 -7.65 -14.56 10.88
N GLY A 271 -7.56 -15.61 10.06
CA GLY A 271 -8.12 -15.68 8.72
C GLY A 271 -9.63 -15.80 8.64
N LEU A 272 -10.36 -15.97 9.76
CA LEU A 272 -11.82 -16.06 9.78
C LEU A 272 -12.44 -14.94 10.61
N SER A 273 -13.50 -14.33 10.08
CA SER A 273 -14.37 -13.44 10.84
C SER A 273 -15.83 -13.60 10.44
N VAL A 274 -16.70 -13.61 11.45
CA VAL A 274 -18.16 -13.70 11.31
C VAL A 274 -18.74 -12.37 11.76
N HIS A 275 -19.30 -11.62 10.81
CA HIS A 275 -19.87 -10.28 11.03
C HIS A 275 -18.93 -9.33 11.79
N GLY A 276 -17.62 -9.41 11.52
CA GLY A 276 -16.60 -8.58 12.17
C GLY A 276 -16.08 -9.10 13.51
N LYS A 277 -16.63 -10.18 14.03
CA LYS A 277 -16.19 -10.84 15.28
C LYS A 277 -15.34 -12.07 14.96
N ARG A 278 -14.47 -12.45 15.89
CA ARG A 278 -13.82 -13.76 15.85
C ARG A 278 -14.76 -14.81 16.44
N LEU A 279 -14.54 -16.07 16.09
CA LEU A 279 -15.40 -17.15 16.57
C LEU A 279 -15.35 -17.30 18.09
N VAL A 280 -14.19 -17.06 18.69
CA VAL A 280 -13.99 -17.04 20.15
C VAL A 280 -14.78 -15.90 20.81
N ASP A 281 -14.84 -14.73 20.17
CA ASP A 281 -15.61 -13.60 20.69
C ASP A 281 -17.11 -13.91 20.66
N LEU A 282 -17.59 -14.56 19.58
CA LEU A 282 -18.96 -15.06 19.52
C LEU A 282 -19.22 -16.09 20.62
N ALA A 283 -18.32 -17.06 20.82
CA ALA A 283 -18.44 -18.05 21.89
C ALA A 283 -18.54 -17.39 23.26
N ARG A 284 -17.74 -16.36 23.52
CA ARG A 284 -17.80 -15.57 24.74
C ARG A 284 -19.14 -14.86 24.91
N GLU A 285 -19.69 -14.25 23.86
CA GLU A 285 -20.99 -13.59 23.92
C GLU A 285 -22.13 -14.57 24.25
N TYR A 286 -22.12 -15.74 23.61
CA TYR A 286 -23.10 -16.79 23.88
C TYR A 286 -22.91 -17.44 25.26
N SER A 287 -21.68 -17.50 25.78
CA SER A 287 -21.38 -18.06 27.10
C SER A 287 -21.72 -17.08 28.24
N LEU A 288 -21.59 -15.77 28.00
CA LEU A 288 -21.91 -14.71 28.96
C LEU A 288 -23.40 -14.32 28.97
N GLY A 289 -24.23 -14.95 28.13
CA GLY A 289 -25.68 -14.85 28.21
C GLY A 289 -26.24 -13.46 27.95
N HIS A 290 -25.82 -12.78 26.87
CA HIS A 290 -26.49 -11.55 26.48
C HIS A 290 -27.91 -11.82 25.96
N PHE A 291 -28.87 -11.58 26.85
CA PHE A 291 -30.20 -11.05 26.54
C PHE A 291 -30.06 -9.85 25.59
N ASN A 292 -30.59 -9.95 24.37
CA ASN A 292 -30.86 -8.79 23.53
C ASN A 292 -32.33 -8.37 23.75
N PHE A 293 -32.52 -7.14 24.22
CA PHE A 293 -33.71 -6.32 23.97
C PHE A 293 -33.43 -5.46 22.73
#